data_AF-A0A962H4V6-F1
#
_entry.id   AF-A0A962H4V6-F1
#
_cell.length_a   1.000
_cell.length_b   1.000
_cell.length_c   1.000
_cell.angle_alpha   90.00
_cell.angle_beta   90.00
_cell.angle_gamma   90.00
#
_symmetry.space_group_name_H-M   'P 1'
#
loop_
_entity.id
_entity.type
_entity.pdbx_description
1 polymer ?
#
loop_
_entity_poly.entity_id
_entity_poly.type
_entity_poly.pdbx_seq_one_letter_code
_entity_poly.pdbx_strand_id
1 'polypeptide(L)'
;DYDDLDRLSSAQNSASQGPVAGTDLLWDYDPTGNRTSQTNAGTPLSYSIDPNSNRLLQVGANARQYDEVGNTLNDGNGITSTYSPRNRLVQTSNAGLSTTYAHNGFGERVCKAIDSSQACASSTGRIEYVYDDSGHLIGEYPVGGSTAQAVEYVWLDDTPIAVLQRRPGSTNGGASGGGTATAWNGTQAGGVDVYYLHPDHLDTPRVVVNAQDQEIWRWDASPFGDTLADEQPTGGLPSYTQNLRFPGQQYDRETGAHYNYFRDYEAGTGRYLQSDPIGIWADYSAFNYVASRPNKYADPTGLSLTITSLGGHGSKRFPNVPAPCKKGSRNSEKGAAGESQMAAFASSMGYEIIGGGPASAITPPSTGATVHPDLVVRDPTTGKRYLLDSKCGNCAGFTRNQRKSYREIARNPKLSGYDDVIIFKWRYRR
;
A
#
# COMPACT_ATOMS: atom_id res chain seq x y z
N ASP A 1 -7.03 3.69 -25.70
CA ASP A 1 -7.56 2.41 -26.21
C ASP A 1 -7.07 1.24 -25.38
N TYR A 2 -7.67 0.08 -25.61
CA TYR A 2 -7.32 -1.18 -24.97
C TYR A 2 -6.99 -2.24 -26.01
N ASP A 3 -6.16 -3.21 -25.65
CA ASP A 3 -5.97 -4.42 -26.46
C ASP A 3 -7.03 -5.49 -26.18
N ASP A 4 -6.93 -6.63 -26.87
CA ASP A 4 -7.88 -7.75 -26.75
C ASP A 4 -7.91 -8.41 -25.35
N LEU A 5 -6.92 -8.12 -24.51
CA LEU A 5 -6.85 -8.54 -23.11
C LEU A 5 -7.26 -7.41 -22.16
N ASP A 6 -7.99 -6.40 -22.64
CA ASP A 6 -8.42 -5.20 -21.93
C ASP A 6 -7.26 -4.44 -21.25
N ARG A 7 -6.00 -4.59 -21.69
CA ARG A 7 -4.87 -3.83 -21.16
C ARG A 7 -4.81 -2.48 -21.85
N LEU A 8 -4.43 -1.43 -21.13
CA LEU A 8 -4.38 -0.08 -21.68
C LEU A 8 -3.27 0.02 -22.74
N SER A 9 -3.63 0.11 -24.02
CA SER A 9 -2.68 0.14 -25.14
C SER A 9 -2.35 1.57 -25.59
N SER A 10 -3.26 2.52 -25.37
CA SER A 10 -3.03 3.93 -25.67
C SER A 10 -3.82 4.86 -24.75
N ALA A 11 -3.33 6.08 -24.57
CA ALA A 11 -4.09 7.17 -23.96
C ALA A 11 -3.65 8.51 -24.54
N GLN A 12 -4.59 9.44 -24.68
CA GLN A 12 -4.26 10.80 -25.07
C GLN A 12 -3.82 11.58 -23.82
N ASN A 13 -2.62 12.14 -23.83
CA ASN A 13 -2.18 12.99 -22.73
C ASN A 13 -2.75 14.41 -22.91
N SER A 14 -3.92 14.67 -22.35
CA SER A 14 -4.51 16.02 -22.34
C SER A 14 -3.92 16.94 -21.26
N ALA A 15 -3.01 16.45 -20.41
CA ALA A 15 -2.44 17.22 -19.33
C ALA A 15 -1.52 18.33 -19.85
N SER A 16 -1.51 19.47 -19.14
CA SER A 16 -0.55 20.57 -19.34
C SER A 16 0.85 20.24 -18.79
N GLN A 17 1.00 19.11 -18.08
CA GLN A 17 2.21 18.63 -17.42
C GLN A 17 2.38 17.11 -17.67
N GLY A 18 3.62 16.61 -17.80
CA GLY A 18 3.92 15.20 -18.02
C GLY A 18 4.94 14.94 -19.15
N PRO A 19 5.34 13.67 -19.40
CA PRO A 19 6.49 13.36 -20.25
C PRO A 19 6.40 13.95 -21.65
N VAL A 20 5.19 14.10 -22.21
CA VAL A 20 4.91 15.05 -23.30
C VAL A 20 3.44 15.50 -23.25
N ALA A 21 3.19 16.76 -22.90
CA ALA A 21 1.85 17.35 -22.87
C ALA A 21 1.23 17.39 -24.29
N GLY A 22 -0.04 16.99 -24.43
CA GLY A 22 -0.79 17.08 -25.69
C GLY A 22 -0.49 15.99 -26.72
N THR A 23 0.16 14.88 -26.35
CA THR A 23 0.51 13.80 -27.29
C THR A 23 -0.02 12.44 -26.86
N ASP A 24 -0.13 11.52 -27.81
CA ASP A 24 -0.49 10.14 -27.54
C ASP A 24 0.62 9.41 -26.77
N LEU A 25 0.19 8.66 -25.76
CA LEU A 25 0.97 7.69 -25.01
C LEU A 25 0.56 6.30 -25.50
N LEU A 26 1.52 5.42 -25.77
CA LEU A 26 1.26 4.04 -26.19
C LEU A 26 2.08 3.05 -25.37
N TRP A 27 1.54 1.87 -25.16
CA TRP A 27 2.18 0.78 -24.43
C TRP A 27 2.01 -0.55 -25.16
N ASP A 28 3.12 -1.24 -25.37
CA ASP A 28 3.13 -2.61 -25.88
C ASP A 28 3.39 -3.59 -24.74
N TYR A 29 2.85 -4.80 -24.88
CA TYR A 29 2.98 -5.85 -23.87
C TYR A 29 3.30 -7.20 -24.51
N ASP A 30 4.06 -8.02 -23.79
CA ASP A 30 4.21 -9.44 -24.11
C ASP A 30 2.94 -10.25 -23.71
N PRO A 31 2.83 -11.53 -24.10
CA PRO A 31 1.68 -12.36 -23.74
C PRO A 31 1.48 -12.60 -22.23
N THR A 32 2.53 -12.46 -21.43
CA THR A 32 2.49 -12.58 -19.96
C THR A 32 2.14 -11.26 -19.25
N GLY A 33 1.94 -10.18 -20.02
CA GLY A 33 1.53 -8.89 -19.50
C GLY A 33 2.66 -7.95 -19.15
N ASN A 34 3.94 -8.30 -19.35
CA ASN A 34 5.01 -7.34 -19.12
C ASN A 34 4.98 -6.28 -20.20
N ARG A 35 5.12 -5.01 -19.80
CA ARG A 35 5.29 -3.90 -20.74
C ARG A 35 6.62 -4.08 -21.49
N THR A 36 6.58 -4.11 -22.81
CA THR A 36 7.75 -4.26 -23.70
C THR A 36 8.15 -2.94 -24.36
N SER A 37 7.27 -1.95 -24.37
CA SER A 37 7.61 -0.60 -24.82
C SER A 37 6.72 0.45 -24.15
N GLN A 38 7.20 1.68 -24.10
CA GLN A 38 6.38 2.88 -23.91
C GLN A 38 6.74 3.88 -24.99
N THR A 39 5.75 4.42 -25.69
CA THR A 39 5.94 5.46 -26.70
C THR A 39 5.33 6.75 -26.22
N ASN A 40 6.16 7.79 -26.08
CA ASN A 40 5.71 9.13 -25.74
C ASN A 40 5.95 10.04 -26.94
N ALA A 41 4.91 10.70 -27.45
CA ALA A 41 4.97 11.57 -28.63
C ALA A 41 5.67 10.93 -29.85
N GLY A 42 5.34 9.66 -30.12
CA GLY A 42 5.90 8.91 -31.24
C GLY A 42 7.35 8.44 -31.05
N THR A 43 7.97 8.68 -29.88
CA THR A 43 9.31 8.17 -29.57
C THR A 43 9.21 6.92 -28.70
N PRO A 44 9.48 5.71 -29.23
CA PRO A 44 9.42 4.48 -28.47
C PRO A 44 10.64 4.32 -27.56
N LEU A 45 10.39 3.92 -26.32
CA LEU A 45 11.36 3.48 -25.33
C LEU A 45 11.17 1.97 -25.11
N SER A 46 12.14 1.17 -25.57
CA SER A 46 12.06 -0.29 -25.54
C SER A 46 12.41 -0.87 -24.16
N TYR A 47 11.68 -1.90 -23.73
CA TYR A 47 11.88 -2.59 -22.47
C TYR A 47 12.31 -4.03 -22.76
N SER A 48 13.43 -4.46 -22.19
CA SER A 48 13.96 -5.82 -22.36
C SER A 48 13.56 -6.67 -21.15
N ILE A 49 12.75 -7.70 -21.36
CA ILE A 49 12.29 -8.62 -20.32
C ILE A 49 13.18 -9.87 -20.33
N ASP A 50 13.50 -10.39 -19.15
CA ASP A 50 14.22 -11.65 -19.00
C ASP A 50 13.42 -12.80 -19.65
N PRO A 51 13.99 -13.59 -20.57
CA PRO A 51 13.26 -14.68 -21.23
C PRO A 51 12.82 -15.80 -20.29
N ASN A 52 13.39 -15.90 -19.08
CA ASN A 52 13.07 -16.94 -18.10
C ASN A 52 12.31 -16.42 -16.86
N SER A 53 11.99 -15.12 -16.81
CA SER A 53 11.28 -14.52 -15.68
C SER A 53 10.47 -13.29 -16.10
N ASN A 54 9.86 -12.59 -15.14
CA ASN A 54 9.15 -11.33 -15.42
C ASN A 54 10.02 -10.08 -15.10
N ARG A 55 11.34 -10.25 -14.90
CA ARG A 55 12.27 -9.17 -14.55
C ARG A 55 12.53 -8.26 -15.76
N LEU A 56 12.57 -6.95 -15.53
CA LEU A 56 12.88 -5.95 -16.56
C LEU A 56 14.39 -5.74 -16.60
N LEU A 57 15.08 -6.36 -17.55
CA LEU A 57 16.54 -6.28 -17.65
C LEU A 57 17.03 -4.91 -18.12
N GLN A 58 16.29 -4.24 -19.01
CA GLN A 58 16.69 -2.93 -19.55
C GLN A 58 15.51 -2.02 -19.86
N VAL A 59 15.69 -0.71 -19.66
CA VAL A 59 14.82 0.36 -20.15
C VAL A 59 15.64 1.24 -21.10
N GLY A 60 15.34 1.20 -22.39
CA GLY A 60 16.21 1.75 -23.41
C GLY A 60 17.60 1.13 -23.32
N ALA A 61 18.63 1.94 -23.10
CA ALA A 61 20.01 1.49 -22.92
C ALA A 61 20.38 1.18 -21.46
N ASN A 62 19.50 1.50 -20.50
CA ASN A 62 19.81 1.46 -19.08
C ASN A 62 19.52 0.06 -18.53
N ALA A 63 20.57 -0.63 -18.06
CA ALA A 63 20.48 -1.96 -17.50
C ALA A 63 20.12 -1.94 -16.02
N ARG A 64 19.24 -2.85 -15.62
CA ARG A 64 18.77 -3.01 -14.24
C ARG A 64 19.42 -4.22 -13.59
N GLN A 65 19.52 -4.18 -12.27
CA GLN A 65 20.08 -5.28 -11.47
C GLN A 65 19.07 -5.75 -10.45
N TYR A 66 19.06 -7.04 -10.18
CA TYR A 66 18.15 -7.69 -9.25
C TYR A 66 18.90 -8.58 -8.28
N ASP A 67 18.33 -8.78 -7.09
CA ASP A 67 18.75 -9.87 -6.23
C ASP A 67 18.15 -11.21 -6.67
N GLU A 68 18.45 -12.28 -5.93
CA GLU A 68 18.00 -13.64 -6.26
C GLU A 68 16.49 -13.80 -6.17
N VAL A 69 15.81 -13.06 -5.29
CA VAL A 69 14.35 -13.13 -5.10
C VAL A 69 13.58 -12.14 -5.97
N GLY A 70 14.29 -11.31 -6.74
CA GLY A 70 13.72 -10.43 -7.77
C GLY A 70 13.44 -9.01 -7.30
N ASN A 71 14.05 -8.55 -6.22
CA ASN A 71 14.03 -7.13 -5.88
C ASN A 71 15.02 -6.35 -6.73
N THR A 72 14.64 -5.16 -7.17
CA THR A 72 15.48 -4.28 -7.98
C THR A 72 16.58 -3.64 -7.14
N LEU A 73 17.83 -4.10 -7.28
CA LEU A 73 19.01 -3.55 -6.60
C LEU A 73 19.50 -2.25 -7.23
N ASN A 74 19.34 -2.12 -8.55
CA ASN A 74 19.69 -0.93 -9.32
C ASN A 74 18.67 -0.75 -10.44
N ASP A 75 18.11 0.46 -10.57
CA ASP A 75 17.06 0.77 -11.54
C ASP A 75 17.57 1.14 -12.94
N GLY A 76 18.89 1.17 -13.12
CA GLY A 76 19.58 1.61 -14.33
C GLY A 76 19.72 3.12 -14.48
N ASN A 77 19.15 3.91 -13.56
CA ASN A 77 19.16 5.38 -13.58
C ASN A 77 19.91 6.00 -12.40
N GLY A 78 20.70 5.19 -11.67
CA GLY A 78 21.56 5.65 -10.59
C GLY A 78 20.96 5.51 -9.19
N ILE A 79 19.74 4.95 -9.08
CA ILE A 79 19.15 4.59 -7.78
C ILE A 79 19.56 3.16 -7.44
N THR A 80 20.17 3.01 -6.27
CA THR A 80 20.41 1.68 -5.67
C THR A 80 19.52 1.45 -4.46
N SER A 81 19.11 0.20 -4.27
CA SER A 81 18.13 -0.20 -3.26
C SER A 81 18.64 -1.37 -2.43
N THR A 82 18.33 -1.35 -1.14
CA THR A 82 18.60 -2.46 -0.21
C THR A 82 17.30 -2.92 0.42
N TYR A 83 17.14 -4.24 0.53
CA TYR A 83 15.94 -4.88 1.03
C TYR A 83 16.22 -5.68 2.31
N SER A 84 15.24 -5.73 3.19
CA SER A 84 15.27 -6.61 4.36
C SER A 84 14.97 -8.07 3.98
N PRO A 85 15.27 -9.05 4.85
CA PRO A 85 14.89 -10.45 4.66
C PRO A 85 13.38 -10.69 4.49
N ARG A 86 12.54 -9.72 4.86
CA ARG A 86 11.07 -9.74 4.66
C ARG A 86 10.65 -9.16 3.31
N ASN A 87 11.59 -9.03 2.36
CA ASN A 87 11.36 -8.48 1.03
C ASN A 87 10.90 -7.00 1.03
N ARG A 88 11.30 -6.22 2.06
CA ARG A 88 10.89 -4.82 2.22
C ARG A 88 12.04 -3.86 1.93
N LEU A 89 11.80 -2.81 1.15
CA LEU A 89 12.79 -1.76 0.90
C LEU A 89 13.16 -1.09 2.24
N VAL A 90 14.45 -1.04 2.57
CA VAL A 90 14.93 -0.45 3.82
C VAL A 90 15.89 0.71 3.59
N GLN A 91 16.48 0.81 2.40
CA GLN A 91 17.34 1.91 2.04
C GLN A 91 17.35 2.11 0.53
N THR A 92 17.39 3.38 0.12
CA THR A 92 17.77 3.77 -1.23
C THR A 92 18.96 4.73 -1.19
N SER A 93 19.72 4.78 -2.28
CA SER A 93 20.75 5.78 -2.52
C SER A 93 20.57 6.36 -3.92
N ASN A 94 20.56 7.69 -4.01
CA ASN A 94 20.46 8.42 -5.27
C ASN A 94 21.48 9.57 -5.25
N ALA A 95 22.42 9.58 -6.20
CA ALA A 95 23.48 10.59 -6.28
C ALA A 95 24.23 10.83 -4.95
N GLY A 96 24.39 9.78 -4.12
CA GLY A 96 25.05 9.84 -2.82
C GLY A 96 24.14 10.20 -1.63
N LEU A 97 22.89 10.65 -1.87
CA LEU A 97 21.89 10.86 -0.83
C LEU A 97 21.25 9.52 -0.45
N SER A 98 21.37 9.15 0.83
CA SER A 98 20.76 7.92 1.33
C SER A 98 19.42 8.20 2.02
N THR A 99 18.38 7.46 1.66
CA THR A 99 17.10 7.48 2.38
C THR A 99 16.87 6.13 3.03
N THR A 100 16.56 6.09 4.32
CA THR A 100 16.29 4.85 5.07
C THR A 100 14.84 4.77 5.52
N TYR A 101 14.32 3.55 5.59
CA TYR A 101 12.93 3.26 5.90
C TYR A 101 12.81 2.20 6.99
N ALA A 102 11.73 2.25 7.78
CA ALA A 102 11.36 1.15 8.67
C ALA A 102 9.89 0.77 8.49
N HIS A 103 9.62 -0.53 8.63
CA HIS A 103 8.30 -1.13 8.45
C HIS A 103 7.89 -1.92 9.69
N ASN A 104 6.61 -1.81 10.08
CA ASN A 104 6.08 -2.55 11.22
C ASN A 104 5.76 -4.02 10.86
N GLY A 105 5.12 -4.75 11.80
CA GLY A 105 4.73 -6.14 11.60
C GLY A 105 3.61 -6.34 10.58
N PHE A 106 2.80 -5.31 10.32
CA PHE A 106 1.73 -5.33 9.33
C PHE A 106 2.23 -4.99 7.92
N GLY A 107 3.47 -4.51 7.78
CA GLY A 107 4.04 -4.09 6.51
C GLY A 107 3.91 -2.59 6.21
N GLU A 108 3.35 -1.81 7.12
CA GLU A 108 3.23 -0.37 6.95
C GLU A 108 4.58 0.30 7.18
N ARG A 109 4.94 1.28 6.35
CA ARG A 109 6.13 2.11 6.54
C ARG A 109 5.85 3.04 7.69
N VAL A 110 6.53 2.88 8.81
CA VAL A 110 6.36 3.70 10.02
C VAL A 110 7.44 4.77 10.18
N CYS A 111 8.47 4.73 9.34
CA CYS A 111 9.59 5.67 9.42
C CYS A 111 10.21 5.90 8.04
N LYS A 112 10.55 7.16 7.75
CA LYS A 112 11.42 7.57 6.64
C LYS A 112 12.44 8.61 7.13
N ALA A 113 13.70 8.45 6.79
CA ALA A 113 14.75 9.41 7.07
C ALA A 113 15.55 9.68 5.80
N ILE A 114 15.59 10.95 5.39
CA ILE A 114 16.30 11.40 4.19
C ILE A 114 17.70 11.87 4.60
N ASP A 115 18.66 11.68 3.71
CA ASP A 115 20.09 12.00 3.93
C ASP A 115 20.63 11.38 5.22
N SER A 116 20.32 10.09 5.41
CA SER A 116 20.72 9.34 6.60
C SER A 116 21.21 7.95 6.23
N SER A 117 22.40 7.60 6.70
CA SER A 117 22.95 6.25 6.64
C SER A 117 22.65 5.42 7.90
N GLN A 118 22.02 6.03 8.91
CA GLN A 118 21.60 5.34 10.13
C GLN A 118 20.29 4.58 9.91
N ALA A 119 20.04 3.57 10.75
CA ALA A 119 18.72 2.93 10.80
C ALA A 119 17.65 3.99 11.09
N CYS A 120 16.56 3.98 10.33
CA CYS A 120 15.58 5.07 10.33
C CYS A 120 15.08 5.46 11.74
N ALA A 121 14.83 4.46 12.61
CA ALA A 121 14.39 4.70 13.99
C ALA A 121 15.40 5.49 14.86
N SER A 122 16.67 5.48 14.48
CA SER A 122 17.77 6.19 15.15
C SER A 122 18.11 7.53 14.49
N SER A 123 17.55 7.81 13.31
CA SER A 123 17.83 9.04 12.58
C SER A 123 17.13 10.24 13.23
N THR A 124 17.91 11.28 13.51
CA THR A 124 17.40 12.64 13.70
C THR A 124 16.98 13.19 12.34
N GLY A 125 15.86 13.89 12.25
CA GLY A 125 15.34 14.44 11.00
C GLY A 125 14.33 13.53 10.29
N ARG A 126 13.97 12.40 10.89
CA ARG A 126 13.02 11.43 10.33
C ARG A 126 11.57 11.94 10.37
N ILE A 127 10.73 11.27 9.61
CA ILE A 127 9.27 11.37 9.64
C ILE A 127 8.72 10.03 10.12
N GLU A 128 7.82 10.07 11.09
CA GLU A 128 7.06 8.91 11.57
C GLU A 128 5.68 8.88 10.94
N TYR A 129 5.23 7.70 10.50
CA TYR A 129 3.98 7.53 9.78
C TYR A 129 3.01 6.71 10.62
N VAL A 130 1.75 7.14 10.66
CA VAL A 130 0.69 6.51 11.44
C VAL A 130 -0.47 6.15 10.52
N TYR A 131 -1.00 4.95 10.69
CA TYR A 131 -2.08 4.39 9.88
C TYR A 131 -3.30 4.07 10.74
N ASP A 132 -4.48 4.09 10.13
CA ASP A 132 -5.70 3.59 10.76
C ASP A 132 -5.80 2.05 10.71
N ASP A 133 -6.91 1.49 11.22
CA ASP A 133 -7.12 0.04 11.23
C ASP A 133 -7.39 -0.57 9.83
N SER A 134 -7.59 0.28 8.83
CA SER A 134 -7.87 -0.06 7.44
C SER A 134 -6.63 0.13 6.55
N GLY A 135 -5.51 0.59 7.11
CA GLY A 135 -4.24 0.79 6.40
C GLY A 135 -4.13 2.15 5.69
N HIS A 136 -5.04 3.09 5.95
CA HIS A 136 -4.92 4.45 5.43
C HIS A 136 -3.89 5.23 6.22
N LEU A 137 -3.03 6.00 5.53
CA LEU A 137 -2.14 6.94 6.19
C LEU A 137 -2.98 8.05 6.83
N ILE A 138 -2.91 8.20 8.15
CA ILE A 138 -3.63 9.23 8.90
C ILE A 138 -2.72 10.31 9.47
N GLY A 139 -1.40 10.08 9.51
CA GLY A 139 -0.48 11.09 10.03
C GLY A 139 0.97 10.91 9.61
N GLU A 140 1.63 12.04 9.40
CA GLU A 140 3.08 12.18 9.20
C GLU A 140 3.62 13.14 10.25
N TYR A 141 4.50 12.64 11.11
CA TYR A 141 5.01 13.39 12.26
C TYR A 141 6.54 13.55 12.16
N PRO A 142 7.03 14.76 11.87
CA PRO A 142 8.46 15.05 11.85
C PRO A 142 9.07 14.91 13.25
N VAL A 143 10.25 14.28 13.33
CA VAL A 143 10.99 14.08 14.60
C VAL A 143 12.39 14.67 14.51
N GLY A 144 12.74 15.46 15.53
CA GLY A 144 14.11 15.88 15.85
C GLY A 144 14.89 16.52 14.70
N GLY A 145 14.70 17.80 14.43
CA GLY A 145 15.46 18.53 13.39
C GLY A 145 14.95 18.34 11.95
N SER A 146 13.87 17.59 11.76
CA SER A 146 13.17 17.52 10.47
C SER A 146 12.54 18.88 10.16
N THR A 147 12.65 19.30 8.90
CA THR A 147 12.06 20.54 8.38
C THR A 147 10.65 20.33 7.82
N ALA A 148 10.19 19.07 7.75
CA ALA A 148 8.83 18.75 7.34
C ALA A 148 7.80 19.27 8.36
N GLN A 149 6.58 19.52 7.90
CA GLN A 149 5.46 19.84 8.78
C GLN A 149 4.73 18.58 9.21
N ALA A 150 4.09 18.64 10.38
CA ALA A 150 3.18 17.58 10.80
C ALA A 150 1.89 17.66 9.97
N VAL A 151 1.47 16.52 9.45
CA VAL A 151 0.31 16.40 8.57
C VAL A 151 -0.60 15.31 9.11
N GLU A 152 -1.92 15.54 9.11
CA GLU A 152 -2.93 14.51 9.34
C GLU A 152 -3.90 14.45 8.18
N TYR A 153 -4.37 13.25 7.84
CA TYR A 153 -5.26 13.01 6.72
C TYR A 153 -6.65 12.61 7.22
N VAL A 154 -7.68 13.21 6.61
CA VAL A 154 -9.07 12.89 6.90
C VAL A 154 -9.64 12.06 5.74
N TRP A 155 -10.19 10.91 6.08
CA TRP A 155 -10.75 9.95 5.14
C TRP A 155 -12.27 9.85 5.31
N LEU A 156 -12.98 9.76 4.18
CA LEU A 156 -14.37 9.34 4.10
C LEU A 156 -14.39 7.96 3.46
N ASP A 157 -14.63 6.93 4.28
CA ASP A 157 -14.40 5.53 3.89
C ASP A 157 -12.97 5.32 3.37
N ASP A 158 -12.79 5.07 2.07
CA ASP A 158 -11.48 4.88 1.43
C ASP A 158 -11.03 6.13 0.63
N THR A 159 -11.84 7.20 0.64
CA THR A 159 -11.61 8.43 -0.12
C THR A 159 -10.94 9.50 0.77
N PRO A 160 -9.75 10.02 0.42
CA PRO A 160 -9.11 11.08 1.19
C PRO A 160 -9.79 12.42 0.87
N ILE A 161 -10.29 13.12 1.88
CA ILE A 161 -11.12 14.33 1.70
C ILE A 161 -10.49 15.61 2.23
N ALA A 162 -9.56 15.52 3.18
CA ALA A 162 -8.88 16.69 3.70
C ALA A 162 -7.50 16.37 4.29
N VAL A 163 -6.71 17.43 4.42
CA VAL A 163 -5.40 17.42 5.06
C VAL A 163 -5.39 18.51 6.12
N LEU A 164 -4.95 18.15 7.32
CA LEU A 164 -4.78 19.03 8.46
C LEU A 164 -3.29 19.25 8.66
N GLN A 165 -2.86 20.50 8.71
CA GLN A 165 -1.46 20.85 8.98
C GLN A 165 -1.37 21.78 10.18
N ARG A 166 -0.48 21.43 11.11
CA ARG A 166 -0.23 22.28 12.27
C ARG A 166 0.53 23.52 11.83
N ARG A 167 0.01 24.71 12.18
CA ARG A 167 0.69 25.96 11.87
C ARG A 167 2.04 26.03 12.58
N PRO A 168 3.13 26.42 11.88
CA PRO A 168 4.42 26.66 12.51
C PRO A 168 4.30 27.60 13.72
N GLY A 169 4.83 27.16 14.87
CA GLY A 169 4.79 27.91 16.12
C GLY A 169 3.52 27.75 16.96
N SER A 170 2.42 27.20 16.43
CA SER A 170 1.18 26.99 17.19
C SER A 170 1.38 26.01 18.35
N THR A 171 1.01 26.38 19.58
CA THR A 171 0.88 25.45 20.72
C THR A 171 -0.55 24.91 20.83
N ASN A 172 -0.69 23.63 21.21
CA ASN A 172 -1.99 22.94 21.30
C ASN A 172 -3.00 23.73 22.17
N GLY A 173 -4.16 24.09 21.61
CA GLY A 173 -5.37 24.41 22.38
C GLY A 173 -5.62 25.86 22.81
N GLY A 174 -5.03 26.87 22.17
CA GLY A 174 -5.38 28.28 22.42
C GLY A 174 -6.46 28.82 21.47
N ALA A 175 -7.49 29.49 21.99
CA ALA A 175 -8.52 30.20 21.20
C ALA A 175 -7.96 31.33 20.31
N SER A 176 -6.72 31.75 20.58
CA SER A 176 -5.92 32.63 19.72
C SER A 176 -4.65 31.86 19.39
N GLY A 177 -4.59 31.28 18.18
CA GLY A 177 -3.46 30.46 17.73
C GLY A 177 -2.16 31.25 17.80
N GLY A 178 -1.39 31.04 18.87
CA GLY A 178 -0.06 31.62 19.05
C GLY A 178 0.90 31.00 18.05
N GLY A 179 0.96 31.55 16.85
CA GLY A 179 1.91 31.21 15.80
C GLY A 179 1.99 32.39 14.85
N THR A 180 3.18 32.67 14.31
CA THR A 180 3.33 33.71 13.29
C THR A 180 2.36 33.38 12.15
N ALA A 181 1.50 34.33 11.78
CA ALA A 181 0.65 34.19 10.60
C ALA A 181 1.56 34.10 9.38
N THR A 182 1.95 32.89 9.00
CA THR A 182 2.45 32.62 7.65
C THR A 182 1.29 32.85 6.69
N ALA A 183 1.57 33.36 5.50
CA ALA A 183 0.60 33.74 4.47
C ALA A 183 -0.16 32.54 3.86
N TRP A 184 -0.54 31.56 4.68
CA TRP A 184 -1.17 30.33 4.26
C TRP A 184 -2.60 30.26 4.80
N ASN A 185 -3.50 30.03 3.85
CA ASN A 185 -4.89 30.48 3.90
C ASN A 185 -5.81 29.26 4.09
N GLY A 186 -5.51 28.39 5.04
CA GLY A 186 -6.38 27.26 5.40
C GLY A 186 -7.54 27.68 6.32
N THR A 187 -8.56 26.81 6.48
CA THR A 187 -9.70 27.14 7.34
C THR A 187 -9.20 27.10 8.77
N GLN A 188 -9.20 28.24 9.45
CA GLN A 188 -8.53 28.37 10.74
C GLN A 188 -9.35 27.70 11.84
N ALA A 189 -8.88 26.55 12.33
CA ALA A 189 -9.47 25.86 13.47
C ALA A 189 -8.37 25.61 14.52
N GLY A 190 -8.26 26.49 15.52
CA GLY A 190 -7.44 26.23 16.70
C GLY A 190 -5.93 26.00 16.46
N GLY A 191 -5.31 26.74 15.52
CA GLY A 191 -3.88 26.59 15.22
C GLY A 191 -3.52 25.53 14.19
N VAL A 192 -4.54 24.92 13.56
CA VAL A 192 -4.44 24.00 12.43
C VAL A 192 -5.01 24.67 11.19
N ASP A 193 -4.36 24.44 10.07
CA ASP A 193 -4.83 24.84 8.75
C ASP A 193 -5.41 23.61 8.03
N VAL A 194 -6.63 23.75 7.48
CA VAL A 194 -7.36 22.69 6.76
C VAL A 194 -7.28 22.94 5.26
N TYR A 195 -6.96 21.88 4.51
CA TYR A 195 -6.91 21.83 3.05
C TYR A 195 -7.85 20.73 2.55
N TYR A 196 -8.59 21.01 1.49
CA TYR A 196 -9.57 20.07 0.95
C TYR A 196 -8.97 19.33 -0.23
N LEU A 197 -9.10 18.00 -0.21
CA LEU A 197 -8.69 17.13 -1.30
C LEU A 197 -9.88 16.88 -2.22
N HIS A 198 -9.62 16.92 -3.52
CA HIS A 198 -10.57 16.55 -4.57
C HIS A 198 -10.05 15.32 -5.30
N PRO A 199 -10.51 14.11 -4.92
CA PRO A 199 -10.12 12.88 -5.59
C PRO A 199 -10.90 12.62 -6.88
N ASP A 200 -10.36 11.77 -7.75
CA ASP A 200 -11.06 11.22 -8.92
C ASP A 200 -11.90 9.97 -8.59
N HIS A 201 -12.42 9.30 -9.62
CA HIS A 201 -13.22 8.08 -9.47
C HIS A 201 -12.44 6.87 -8.95
N LEU A 202 -11.11 6.95 -8.88
CA LEU A 202 -10.24 5.95 -8.27
C LEU A 202 -9.89 6.32 -6.83
N ASP A 203 -10.49 7.35 -6.24
CA ASP A 203 -10.11 7.90 -4.94
C ASP A 203 -8.68 8.49 -4.92
N THR A 204 -8.15 8.86 -6.10
CA THR A 204 -6.81 9.46 -6.23
C THR A 204 -6.90 10.97 -6.06
N PRO A 205 -6.20 11.60 -5.09
CA PRO A 205 -6.15 13.06 -4.99
C PRO A 205 -5.66 13.71 -6.28
N ARG A 206 -6.47 14.61 -6.86
CA ARG A 206 -6.13 15.35 -8.09
C ARG A 206 -5.88 16.83 -7.86
N VAL A 207 -6.60 17.42 -6.92
CA VAL A 207 -6.48 18.84 -6.59
C VAL A 207 -6.49 18.99 -5.07
N VAL A 208 -5.68 19.91 -4.56
CA VAL A 208 -5.79 20.42 -3.19
C VAL A 208 -6.15 21.90 -3.25
N VAL A 209 -7.16 22.31 -2.50
CA VAL A 209 -7.56 23.71 -2.36
C VAL A 209 -7.40 24.22 -0.93
N ASN A 210 -7.13 25.52 -0.80
CA ASN A 210 -7.14 26.23 0.49
C ASN A 210 -8.56 26.67 0.89
N ALA A 211 -8.70 27.43 1.98
CA ALA A 211 -10.03 27.84 2.48
C ALA A 211 -10.75 28.89 1.62
N GLN A 212 -10.04 29.49 0.67
CA GLN A 212 -10.57 30.44 -0.30
C GLN A 212 -10.83 29.76 -1.64
N ASP A 213 -10.83 28.43 -1.67
CA ASP A 213 -11.10 27.62 -2.85
C ASP A 213 -10.06 27.87 -3.96
N GLN A 214 -8.83 28.25 -3.58
CA GLN A 214 -7.73 28.41 -4.53
C GLN A 214 -6.95 27.10 -4.64
N GLU A 215 -6.70 26.64 -5.87
CA GLU A 215 -5.85 25.49 -6.14
C GLU A 215 -4.41 25.79 -5.67
N ILE A 216 -3.91 24.98 -4.74
CA ILE A 216 -2.55 25.09 -4.19
C ILE A 216 -1.66 23.92 -4.62
N TRP A 217 -2.27 22.85 -5.13
CA TRP A 217 -1.57 21.70 -5.70
C TRP A 217 -2.49 20.96 -6.67
N ARG A 218 -1.92 20.44 -7.74
CA ARG A 218 -2.64 19.73 -8.78
C ARG A 218 -1.80 18.60 -9.36
N TRP A 219 -2.41 17.44 -9.58
CA TRP A 219 -1.75 16.30 -10.21
C TRP A 219 -2.59 15.67 -11.31
N ASP A 220 -2.37 16.15 -12.53
CA ASP A 220 -2.87 15.54 -13.75
C ASP A 220 -2.00 14.32 -14.11
N ALA A 221 -2.16 13.23 -13.36
CA ALA A 221 -1.42 11.99 -13.57
C ALA A 221 -1.69 11.38 -14.93
N SER A 222 -0.63 10.88 -15.59
CA SER A 222 -0.80 9.89 -16.67
C SER A 222 -1.48 8.63 -16.12
N PRO A 223 -1.96 7.73 -17.00
CA PRO A 223 -2.65 6.52 -16.54
C PRO A 223 -1.83 5.69 -15.55
N PHE A 224 -0.51 5.66 -15.68
CA PHE A 224 0.38 4.90 -14.79
C PHE A 224 1.02 5.75 -13.68
N GLY A 225 0.74 7.06 -13.64
CA GLY A 225 1.20 7.94 -12.56
C GLY A 225 2.59 8.55 -12.74
N ASP A 226 3.16 8.51 -13.95
CA ASP A 226 4.55 8.93 -14.21
C ASP A 226 4.76 10.45 -14.37
N THR A 227 3.71 11.27 -14.15
CA THR A 227 3.82 12.73 -14.17
C THR A 227 4.09 13.29 -12.79
N LEU A 228 4.77 14.42 -12.73
CA LEU A 228 4.94 15.19 -11.49
C LEU A 228 3.71 16.07 -11.25
N ALA A 229 3.42 16.32 -9.97
CA ALA A 229 2.40 17.28 -9.59
C ALA A 229 2.89 18.72 -9.77
N ASP A 230 1.97 19.61 -10.13
CA ASP A 230 2.16 21.04 -10.03
C ASP A 230 1.91 21.46 -8.57
N GLU A 231 2.99 21.87 -7.90
CA GLU A 231 2.97 22.28 -6.49
C GLU A 231 2.66 23.77 -6.32
N GLN A 232 2.45 24.52 -7.40
CA GLN A 232 2.11 25.94 -7.35
C GLN A 232 1.21 26.36 -8.53
N PRO A 233 0.02 25.75 -8.70
CA PRO A 233 -0.85 26.03 -9.84
C PRO A 233 -1.43 27.46 -9.84
N THR A 234 -1.61 28.05 -8.64
CA THR A 234 -2.06 29.44 -8.50
C THR A 234 -0.88 30.38 -8.17
N GLY A 235 -0.62 31.33 -9.07
CA GLY A 235 0.44 32.33 -8.90
C GLY A 235 0.24 33.22 -7.65
N GLY A 236 1.35 33.53 -6.98
CA GLY A 236 1.35 34.37 -5.76
C GLY A 236 1.11 33.61 -4.45
N LEU A 237 0.80 32.31 -4.51
CA LEU A 237 0.76 31.42 -3.35
C LEU A 237 2.10 30.66 -3.18
N PRO A 238 2.48 30.24 -1.97
CA PRO A 238 3.68 29.41 -1.79
C PRO A 238 3.44 27.99 -2.32
N SER A 239 4.53 27.30 -2.65
CA SER A 239 4.50 25.90 -3.06
C SER A 239 3.94 25.00 -1.95
N TYR A 240 3.14 24.02 -2.34
CA TYR A 240 2.56 23.03 -1.45
C TYR A 240 2.84 21.61 -1.95
N THR A 241 3.25 20.72 -1.04
CA THR A 241 3.50 19.31 -1.36
C THR A 241 2.40 18.43 -0.78
N GLN A 242 1.79 17.63 -1.65
CA GLN A 242 0.95 16.49 -1.29
C GLN A 242 1.60 15.21 -1.86
N ASN A 243 1.81 14.20 -1.00
CA ASN A 243 2.48 12.96 -1.37
C ASN A 243 1.54 11.80 -1.68
N LEU A 244 0.27 11.82 -1.25
CA LEU A 244 -0.72 10.81 -1.64
C LEU A 244 -0.88 10.76 -3.17
N ARG A 245 -0.98 9.54 -3.71
CA ARG A 245 -1.09 9.25 -5.14
C ARG A 245 -2.27 8.31 -5.37
N PHE A 246 -2.17 7.31 -6.26
CA PHE A 246 -3.19 6.27 -6.37
C PHE A 246 -3.46 5.64 -4.99
N PRO A 247 -4.62 4.99 -4.78
CA PRO A 247 -4.94 4.38 -3.49
C PRO A 247 -3.79 3.54 -2.93
N GLY A 248 -3.47 3.75 -1.65
CA GLY A 248 -2.35 3.09 -0.97
C GLY A 248 -0.97 3.71 -1.23
N GLN A 249 -0.84 4.64 -2.18
CA GLN A 249 0.45 5.12 -2.65
C GLN A 249 0.86 6.48 -2.05
N GLN A 250 2.15 6.60 -1.75
CA GLN A 250 2.82 7.85 -1.40
C GLN A 250 4.03 8.08 -2.30
N TYR A 251 4.16 9.26 -2.87
CA TYR A 251 5.30 9.64 -3.71
C TYR A 251 6.55 9.90 -2.87
N ASP A 252 7.65 9.22 -3.21
CA ASP A 252 8.96 9.43 -2.63
C ASP A 252 9.85 10.18 -3.62
N ARG A 253 9.91 11.51 -3.46
CA ARG A 253 10.65 12.41 -4.35
C ARG A 253 12.12 12.02 -4.54
N GLU A 254 12.75 11.43 -3.53
CA GLU A 254 14.16 11.06 -3.55
C GLU A 254 14.47 9.96 -4.58
N THR A 255 13.45 9.18 -4.94
CA THR A 255 13.55 8.07 -5.90
C THR A 255 12.67 8.25 -7.13
N GLY A 256 11.64 9.09 -7.05
CA GLY A 256 10.58 9.16 -8.05
C GLY A 256 9.64 7.95 -8.03
N ALA A 257 9.84 7.00 -7.11
CA ALA A 257 8.94 5.86 -6.91
C ALA A 257 7.79 6.23 -5.96
N HIS A 258 6.82 5.34 -5.90
CA HIS A 258 5.69 5.43 -5.01
C HIS A 258 5.75 4.29 -3.99
N TYR A 259 5.92 4.61 -2.71
CA TYR A 259 5.66 3.64 -1.65
C TYR A 259 4.22 3.13 -1.79
N ASN A 260 4.01 1.81 -1.83
CA ASN A 260 2.69 1.20 -1.93
C ASN A 260 2.59 -0.01 -1.00
N TYR A 261 2.49 0.29 0.28
CA TYR A 261 2.28 -0.66 1.36
C TYR A 261 3.29 -1.81 1.38
N PHE A 262 3.03 -2.96 0.73
CA PHE A 262 3.93 -4.11 0.70
C PHE A 262 5.04 -4.01 -0.37
N ARG A 263 4.87 -3.16 -1.38
CA ARG A 263 5.81 -2.98 -2.49
C ARG A 263 6.07 -1.49 -2.78
N ASP A 264 7.06 -1.21 -3.60
CA ASP A 264 7.38 0.11 -4.10
C ASP A 264 7.15 0.13 -5.61
N TYR A 265 6.40 1.11 -6.10
CA TYR A 265 5.91 1.20 -7.46
C TYR A 265 6.69 2.24 -8.27
N GLU A 266 7.27 1.82 -9.39
CA GLU A 266 7.93 2.68 -10.36
C GLU A 266 6.95 3.05 -11.47
N ALA A 267 6.34 4.24 -11.36
CA ALA A 267 5.31 4.68 -12.29
C ALA A 267 5.81 4.78 -13.75
N GLY A 268 7.06 5.20 -13.95
CA GLY A 268 7.67 5.33 -15.27
C GLY A 268 7.71 4.04 -16.07
N THR A 269 7.87 2.88 -15.40
CA THR A 269 7.83 1.56 -16.06
C THR A 269 6.51 0.84 -15.87
N GLY A 270 5.61 1.38 -15.04
CA GLY A 270 4.29 0.81 -14.75
C GLY A 270 4.35 -0.49 -13.95
N ARG A 271 5.38 -0.69 -13.12
CA ARG A 271 5.58 -1.91 -12.35
C ARG A 271 6.19 -1.69 -10.97
N TYR A 272 6.11 -2.72 -10.14
CA TYR A 272 6.73 -2.76 -8.82
C TYR A 272 8.23 -3.05 -8.91
N LEU A 273 8.98 -2.59 -7.91
CA LEU A 273 10.42 -2.84 -7.75
C LEU A 273 10.69 -4.22 -7.13
N GLN A 274 9.71 -4.81 -6.46
CA GLN A 274 9.75 -6.15 -5.89
C GLN A 274 8.80 -7.10 -6.63
N SER A 275 9.17 -8.37 -6.70
CA SER A 275 8.23 -9.43 -7.05
C SER A 275 7.08 -9.47 -6.04
N ASP A 276 5.87 -9.79 -6.51
CA ASP A 276 4.68 -9.91 -5.68
C ASP A 276 4.87 -10.94 -4.55
N PRO A 277 4.69 -10.57 -3.27
CA PRO A 277 4.69 -11.51 -2.15
C PRO A 277 3.63 -12.62 -2.26
N ILE A 278 2.52 -12.38 -2.96
CA ILE A 278 1.53 -13.42 -3.26
C ILE A 278 1.77 -14.11 -4.62
N GLY A 279 2.87 -13.78 -5.30
CA GLY A 279 3.32 -14.41 -6.53
C GLY A 279 2.34 -14.22 -7.69
N ILE A 280 2.20 -15.26 -8.52
CA ILE A 280 1.35 -15.24 -9.73
C ILE A 280 -0.16 -15.25 -9.45
N TRP A 281 -0.56 -15.28 -8.17
CA TRP A 281 -1.97 -15.20 -7.80
C TRP A 281 -2.53 -13.79 -7.97
N ALA A 282 -1.67 -12.77 -8.01
CA ALA A 282 -2.06 -11.39 -8.29
C ALA A 282 -2.28 -11.13 -9.79
N ASP A 283 -1.30 -11.51 -10.61
CA ASP A 283 -1.28 -11.37 -12.07
C ASP A 283 -0.27 -12.36 -12.67
N TYR A 284 -0.33 -12.60 -13.97
CA TYR A 284 0.61 -13.47 -14.70
C TYR A 284 2.05 -12.93 -14.67
N SER A 285 2.21 -11.62 -14.46
CA SER A 285 3.48 -11.00 -14.10
C SER A 285 3.50 -10.55 -12.65
N ALA A 286 4.46 -11.06 -11.89
CA ALA A 286 4.63 -10.71 -10.47
C ALA A 286 5.07 -9.25 -10.22
N PHE A 287 5.30 -8.46 -11.28
CA PHE A 287 5.73 -7.06 -11.17
C PHE A 287 4.66 -6.08 -11.64
N ASN A 288 3.62 -6.54 -12.33
CA ASN A 288 2.67 -5.63 -12.96
C ASN A 288 1.85 -4.84 -11.94
N TYR A 289 1.60 -3.57 -12.26
CA TYR A 289 0.58 -2.80 -11.58
C TYR A 289 -0.79 -3.06 -12.22
N VAL A 290 -1.71 -3.59 -11.40
CA VAL A 290 -3.15 -3.71 -11.69
C VAL A 290 -3.49 -4.30 -13.07
N ALA A 291 -2.77 -5.35 -13.47
CA ALA A 291 -2.93 -6.02 -14.77
C ALA A 291 -2.87 -5.07 -15.98
N SER A 292 -2.10 -3.98 -15.87
CA SER A 292 -2.00 -2.93 -16.89
C SER A 292 -3.32 -2.21 -17.20
N ARG A 293 -4.19 -2.08 -16.19
CA ARG A 293 -5.50 -1.41 -16.28
C ARG A 293 -5.68 -0.29 -15.24
N PRO A 294 -4.76 0.69 -15.17
CA PRO A 294 -4.66 1.59 -14.04
C PRO A 294 -5.76 2.65 -13.96
N ASN A 295 -6.54 2.84 -15.03
CA ASN A 295 -7.67 3.76 -15.03
C ASN A 295 -8.96 3.16 -14.46
N LYS A 296 -8.98 1.83 -14.20
CA LYS A 296 -10.16 1.09 -13.72
C LYS A 296 -9.92 0.41 -12.36
N TYR A 297 -8.66 0.11 -12.07
CA TYR A 297 -8.29 -0.63 -10.87
C TYR A 297 -7.18 0.11 -10.14
N ALA A 298 -7.16 -0.06 -8.82
CA ALA A 298 -6.08 0.35 -7.95
C ALA A 298 -5.55 -0.86 -7.19
N ASP A 299 -4.33 -0.79 -6.66
CA ASP A 299 -3.79 -1.79 -5.73
C ASP A 299 -3.44 -1.07 -4.41
N PRO A 300 -4.41 -0.94 -3.48
CA PRO A 300 -4.24 -0.19 -2.23
C PRO A 300 -3.19 -0.78 -1.27
N THR A 301 -2.81 -2.03 -1.47
CA THR A 301 -1.85 -2.72 -0.58
C THR A 301 -0.55 -3.08 -1.30
N GLY A 302 -0.45 -2.84 -2.60
CA GLY A 302 0.64 -3.40 -3.39
C GLY A 302 0.68 -4.92 -3.33
N LEU A 303 -0.47 -5.61 -3.34
CA LEU A 303 -0.55 -7.09 -3.41
C LEU A 303 -1.61 -7.56 -4.41
N SER A 304 -2.69 -6.80 -4.58
CA SER A 304 -3.80 -7.22 -5.44
C SER A 304 -4.60 -6.02 -5.89
N LEU A 305 -4.93 -6.03 -7.18
CA LEU A 305 -5.85 -5.06 -7.75
C LEU A 305 -7.24 -5.17 -7.11
N THR A 306 -7.92 -4.03 -7.03
CA THR A 306 -9.30 -3.86 -6.56
C THR A 306 -10.07 -3.01 -7.57
N ILE A 307 -11.36 -3.32 -7.77
CA ILE A 307 -12.27 -2.45 -8.53
C ILE A 307 -12.68 -1.28 -7.63
N THR A 308 -12.35 -0.06 -8.04
CA THR A 308 -12.96 1.17 -7.53
C THR A 308 -14.30 1.35 -8.25
N SER A 309 -15.41 1.27 -7.52
CA SER A 309 -16.75 1.32 -8.12
C SER A 309 -17.09 2.76 -8.50
N LEU A 310 -17.48 2.99 -9.75
CA LEU A 310 -18.19 4.19 -10.17
C LEU A 310 -19.55 4.26 -9.44
N GLY A 311 -19.65 5.10 -8.40
CA GLY A 311 -20.92 5.64 -7.93
C GLY A 311 -21.92 4.70 -7.26
N GLY A 312 -21.50 3.66 -6.52
CA GLY A 312 -22.42 2.80 -5.76
C GLY A 312 -21.89 2.42 -4.38
N HIS A 313 -22.57 2.88 -3.32
CA HIS A 313 -22.40 2.36 -1.95
C HIS A 313 -22.89 0.90 -1.87
N GLY A 314 -22.12 -0.04 -2.43
CA GLY A 314 -22.50 -1.45 -2.49
C GLY A 314 -21.33 -2.37 -2.83
N SER A 315 -20.88 -3.13 -1.82
CA SER A 315 -20.06 -4.35 -1.87
C SER A 315 -19.17 -4.58 -3.10
N LYS A 316 -17.86 -4.32 -2.93
CA LYS A 316 -16.76 -4.70 -3.82
C LYS A 316 -16.88 -6.20 -4.21
N ARG A 317 -17.12 -6.51 -5.49
CA ARG A 317 -17.06 -7.89 -6.03
C ARG A 317 -15.92 -8.03 -7.03
N PHE A 318 -15.07 -9.03 -6.78
CA PHE A 318 -14.01 -9.51 -7.66
C PHE A 318 -14.57 -10.12 -8.96
N PRO A 319 -14.01 -9.85 -10.15
CA PRO A 319 -14.08 -10.72 -11.30
C PRO A 319 -12.89 -11.70 -11.24
N ASN A 320 -13.17 -13.00 -11.29
CA ASN A 320 -12.23 -14.13 -11.42
C ASN A 320 -11.66 -14.81 -10.16
N VAL A 321 -12.15 -14.48 -8.96
CA VAL A 321 -12.07 -15.42 -7.82
C VAL A 321 -13.40 -16.17 -7.73
N PRO A 322 -13.45 -17.52 -7.73
CA PRO A 322 -14.70 -18.24 -7.51
C PRO A 322 -15.37 -17.73 -6.24
N ALA A 323 -16.62 -17.29 -6.37
CA ALA A 323 -17.35 -16.59 -5.33
C ALA A 323 -17.29 -17.33 -3.98
N PRO A 324 -16.93 -16.68 -2.86
CA PRO A 324 -17.15 -17.29 -1.56
C PRO A 324 -18.66 -17.37 -1.32
N CYS A 325 -19.10 -18.58 -1.00
CA CYS A 325 -20.45 -19.03 -0.65
C CYS A 325 -21.54 -17.95 -0.50
N LYS A 326 -22.57 -18.04 -1.36
CA LYS A 326 -23.87 -17.37 -1.14
C LYS A 326 -24.39 -17.69 0.26
N LYS A 327 -24.96 -16.68 0.92
CA LYS A 327 -25.66 -16.80 2.20
C LYS A 327 -26.75 -17.89 2.08
N GLY A 328 -26.50 -19.08 2.65
CA GLY A 328 -27.40 -20.23 2.61
C GLY A 328 -26.74 -21.59 2.35
N SER A 329 -25.46 -21.67 1.99
CA SER A 329 -24.80 -22.96 1.78
C SER A 329 -24.58 -23.74 3.09
N ARG A 330 -24.71 -25.06 3.02
CA ARG A 330 -24.53 -26.02 4.13
C ARG A 330 -23.08 -25.98 4.65
N ASN A 331 -22.89 -26.27 5.93
CA ASN A 331 -21.63 -26.07 6.67
C ASN A 331 -20.43 -26.88 6.16
N SER A 332 -20.61 -27.85 5.25
CA SER A 332 -19.54 -28.68 4.71
C SER A 332 -18.69 -28.02 3.62
N GLU A 333 -19.18 -26.96 2.97
CA GLU A 333 -18.45 -26.25 1.88
C GLU A 333 -17.73 -24.97 2.36
N LYS A 334 -17.89 -24.60 3.65
CA LYS A 334 -17.40 -23.32 4.21
C LYS A 334 -15.98 -23.35 4.79
N GLY A 335 -15.38 -24.52 5.02
CA GLY A 335 -14.06 -24.65 5.68
C GLY A 335 -12.87 -24.69 4.72
N ALA A 336 -12.98 -25.46 3.63
CA ALA A 336 -11.81 -25.80 2.82
C ALA A 336 -11.16 -24.62 2.06
N ALA A 337 -11.97 -23.67 1.56
CA ALA A 337 -11.44 -22.54 0.77
C ALA A 337 -10.74 -21.46 1.63
N GLY A 338 -11.23 -21.23 2.85
CA GLY A 338 -10.62 -20.29 3.81
C GLY A 338 -9.32 -20.86 4.41
N GLU A 339 -9.32 -22.15 4.72
CA GLU A 339 -8.12 -22.88 5.18
C GLU A 339 -7.00 -22.84 4.11
N SER A 340 -7.31 -23.05 2.83
CA SER A 340 -6.31 -23.02 1.75
C SER A 340 -5.69 -21.63 1.53
N GLN A 341 -6.46 -20.55 1.68
CA GLN A 341 -5.96 -19.18 1.53
C GLN A 341 -5.09 -18.76 2.72
N MET A 342 -5.50 -19.14 3.93
CA MET A 342 -4.76 -18.87 5.16
C MET A 342 -3.46 -19.68 5.22
N ALA A 343 -3.46 -20.91 4.70
CA ALA A 343 -2.28 -21.73 4.49
C ALA A 343 -1.29 -21.06 3.54
N ALA A 344 -1.76 -20.62 2.37
CA ALA A 344 -0.92 -19.92 1.39
C ALA A 344 -0.28 -18.65 1.97
N PHE A 345 -1.05 -17.85 2.70
CA PHE A 345 -0.56 -16.63 3.36
C PHE A 345 0.45 -16.92 4.48
N ALA A 346 0.20 -17.93 5.32
CA ALA A 346 1.15 -18.30 6.36
C ALA A 346 2.48 -18.78 5.77
N SER A 347 2.42 -19.59 4.71
CA SER A 347 3.61 -20.04 3.97
C SER A 347 4.33 -18.89 3.28
N SER A 348 3.62 -17.90 2.73
CA SER A 348 4.25 -16.72 2.11
C SER A 348 4.96 -15.82 3.14
N MET A 349 4.52 -15.85 4.41
CA MET A 349 5.21 -15.17 5.52
C MET A 349 6.34 -16.02 6.16
N GLY A 350 6.67 -17.18 5.58
CA GLY A 350 7.75 -18.05 6.06
C GLY A 350 7.40 -18.94 7.24
N TYR A 351 6.11 -19.10 7.57
CA TYR A 351 5.66 -20.02 8.61
C TYR A 351 5.43 -21.44 8.05
N GLU A 352 5.83 -22.45 8.83
CA GLU A 352 5.59 -23.86 8.54
C GLU A 352 4.18 -24.25 9.00
N ILE A 353 3.38 -24.86 8.12
CA ILE A 353 2.06 -25.39 8.50
C ILE A 353 2.24 -26.72 9.22
N ILE A 354 1.75 -26.80 10.45
CA ILE A 354 1.93 -27.98 11.32
C ILE A 354 0.60 -28.63 11.77
N GLY A 355 -0.55 -28.13 11.29
CA GLY A 355 -1.88 -28.74 11.52
C GLY A 355 -3.06 -27.85 11.12
N GLY A 356 -4.29 -28.39 11.17
CA GLY A 356 -5.55 -27.69 10.87
C GLY A 356 -6.78 -28.60 10.92
N GLY A 357 -7.98 -28.02 11.10
CA GLY A 357 -9.27 -28.72 11.06
C GLY A 357 -9.70 -29.43 12.37
N PRO A 358 -10.79 -30.22 12.35
CA PRO A 358 -11.42 -30.79 13.55
C PRO A 358 -10.51 -31.73 14.37
N ALA A 359 -9.42 -32.23 13.78
CA ALA A 359 -8.43 -33.07 14.44
C ALA A 359 -7.49 -32.30 15.41
N SER A 360 -7.44 -30.96 15.33
CA SER A 360 -6.56 -30.12 16.16
C SER A 360 -7.26 -29.52 17.39
N ALA A 361 -8.22 -30.26 17.96
CA ALA A 361 -9.04 -29.85 19.09
C ALA A 361 -8.22 -29.47 20.35
N ILE A 362 -8.43 -28.28 20.90
CA ILE A 362 -7.82 -27.80 22.15
C ILE A 362 -8.93 -27.55 23.18
N THR A 363 -8.82 -28.13 24.38
CA THR A 363 -9.80 -27.91 25.46
C THR A 363 -9.16 -27.13 26.60
N PRO A 364 -9.50 -25.85 26.81
CA PRO A 364 -8.96 -25.07 27.92
C PRO A 364 -9.50 -25.59 29.26
N PRO A 365 -8.64 -25.78 30.27
CA PRO A 365 -9.02 -26.40 31.54
C PRO A 365 -10.01 -25.57 32.38
N SER A 366 -10.10 -24.26 32.16
CA SER A 366 -10.98 -23.33 32.89
C SER A 366 -12.43 -23.30 32.39
N THR A 367 -12.69 -23.73 31.15
CA THR A 367 -14.01 -23.57 30.51
C THR A 367 -14.61 -24.87 30.00
N GLY A 368 -13.81 -25.95 29.87
CA GLY A 368 -14.27 -27.26 29.38
C GLY A 368 -14.76 -27.27 27.93
N ALA A 369 -14.60 -26.17 27.20
CA ALA A 369 -15.09 -26.01 25.84
C ALA A 369 -13.98 -26.33 24.82
N THR A 370 -14.20 -27.34 23.98
CA THR A 370 -13.27 -27.70 22.91
C THR A 370 -13.29 -26.67 21.78
N VAL A 371 -12.11 -26.21 21.37
CA VAL A 371 -11.85 -25.24 20.30
C VAL A 371 -11.15 -25.94 19.15
N HIS A 372 -11.59 -25.68 17.92
CA HIS A 372 -10.99 -26.23 16.69
C HIS A 372 -10.39 -25.08 15.89
N PRO A 373 -9.06 -24.87 15.90
CA PRO A 373 -8.41 -23.88 15.05
C PRO A 373 -8.50 -24.34 13.59
N ASP A 374 -8.68 -23.39 12.68
CA ASP A 374 -8.71 -23.69 11.24
C ASP A 374 -7.29 -24.03 10.74
N LEU A 375 -6.25 -23.38 11.26
CA LEU A 375 -4.84 -23.66 10.91
C LEU A 375 -3.89 -23.46 12.10
N VAL A 376 -2.83 -24.27 12.15
CA VAL A 376 -1.75 -24.19 13.15
C VAL A 376 -0.42 -24.06 12.41
N VAL A 377 0.36 -23.05 12.76
CA VAL A 377 1.63 -22.75 12.09
C VAL A 377 2.78 -22.62 13.08
N ARG A 378 4.01 -22.80 12.61
CA ARG A 378 5.24 -22.67 13.38
C ARG A 378 6.18 -21.69 12.68
N ASP A 379 6.77 -20.80 13.46
CA ASP A 379 7.92 -20.02 13.01
C ASP A 379 9.18 -20.90 13.04
N PRO A 380 9.82 -21.18 11.89
CA PRO A 380 10.99 -22.05 11.84
C PRO A 380 12.22 -21.46 12.53
N THR A 381 12.26 -20.13 12.72
CA THR A 381 13.38 -19.42 13.35
C THR A 381 13.30 -19.48 14.87
N THR A 382 12.09 -19.28 15.42
CA THR A 382 11.89 -19.20 16.87
C THR A 382 11.34 -20.48 17.48
N GLY A 383 10.86 -21.42 16.67
CA GLY A 383 10.17 -22.63 17.10
C GLY A 383 8.77 -22.38 17.67
N LYS A 384 8.35 -21.11 17.74
CA LYS A 384 7.05 -20.71 18.30
C LYS A 384 5.92 -21.18 17.41
N ARG A 385 4.83 -21.60 18.05
CA ARG A 385 3.62 -22.07 17.36
C ARG A 385 2.47 -21.09 17.54
N TYR A 386 1.73 -20.86 16.46
CA TYR A 386 0.62 -19.93 16.38
C TYR A 386 -0.65 -20.63 15.88
N LEU A 387 -1.79 -20.22 16.44
CA LEU A 387 -3.11 -20.67 16.01
C LEU A 387 -3.77 -19.60 15.15
N LEU A 388 -4.29 -19.99 14.00
CA LEU A 388 -4.95 -19.15 13.01
C LEU A 388 -6.39 -19.63 12.81
N ASP A 389 -7.34 -18.70 12.83
CA ASP A 389 -8.77 -19.00 12.71
C ASP A 389 -9.39 -18.02 11.72
N SER A 390 -10.09 -18.54 10.71
CA SER A 390 -10.70 -17.76 9.62
C SER A 390 -12.10 -17.25 9.99
N LYS A 391 -12.69 -17.71 11.11
CA LYS A 391 -14.04 -17.32 11.52
C LYS A 391 -14.05 -16.05 12.38
N CYS A 392 -14.15 -14.89 11.72
CA CYS A 392 -14.78 -13.74 12.38
C CYS A 392 -15.47 -12.75 11.42
N GLY A 393 -16.45 -13.24 10.67
CA GLY A 393 -17.42 -12.39 9.94
C GLY A 393 -18.66 -11.95 10.75
N ASN A 394 -18.87 -12.49 11.97
CA ASN A 394 -19.84 -11.99 12.95
C ASN A 394 -19.74 -12.82 14.23
N CYS A 395 -19.29 -12.22 15.33
CA CYS A 395 -19.15 -12.89 16.63
C CYS A 395 -20.47 -13.50 17.18
N ALA A 396 -21.62 -13.23 16.56
CA ALA A 396 -22.96 -13.67 16.97
C ALA A 396 -23.15 -15.20 17.06
N GLY A 397 -22.34 -16.02 16.38
CA GLY A 397 -22.45 -17.49 16.40
C GLY A 397 -21.74 -18.20 17.55
N PHE A 398 -20.84 -17.53 18.28
CA PHE A 398 -20.16 -18.14 19.42
C PHE A 398 -21.02 -18.08 20.67
N THR A 399 -21.11 -19.20 21.39
CA THR A 399 -21.66 -19.19 22.75
C THR A 399 -20.81 -18.28 23.63
N ARG A 400 -21.42 -17.69 24.67
CA ARG A 400 -20.71 -16.81 25.62
C ARG A 400 -19.47 -17.50 26.22
N ASN A 401 -19.50 -18.81 26.36
CA ASN A 401 -18.42 -19.63 26.89
C ASN A 401 -17.26 -19.74 25.88
N GLN A 402 -17.55 -20.01 24.60
CA GLN A 402 -16.50 -20.05 23.56
C GLN A 402 -15.76 -18.72 23.45
N ARG A 403 -16.47 -17.57 23.49
CA ARG A 403 -15.80 -16.24 23.47
C ARG A 403 -14.92 -15.99 24.69
N LYS A 404 -15.28 -16.53 25.86
CA LYS A 404 -14.45 -16.48 27.07
C LYS A 404 -13.21 -17.36 26.92
N SER A 405 -13.36 -18.57 26.39
CA SER A 405 -12.25 -19.51 26.13
C SER A 405 -11.17 -18.90 25.23
N TYR A 406 -11.52 -18.29 24.09
CA TYR A 406 -10.53 -17.63 23.22
C TYR A 406 -9.81 -16.46 23.91
N ARG A 407 -10.53 -15.67 24.71
CA ARG A 407 -9.93 -14.57 25.49
C ARG A 407 -9.02 -15.08 26.61
N GLU A 408 -9.29 -16.25 27.17
CA GLU A 408 -8.43 -16.89 28.17
C GLU A 408 -7.18 -17.49 27.54
N ILE A 409 -7.26 -18.11 26.36
CA ILE A 409 -6.09 -18.62 25.62
C ILE A 409 -5.17 -17.44 25.23
N ALA A 410 -5.73 -16.35 24.69
CA ALA A 410 -4.95 -15.16 24.31
C ALA A 410 -4.31 -14.40 25.50
N ARG A 411 -4.71 -14.69 26.75
CA ARG A 411 -4.22 -14.01 27.96
C ARG A 411 -3.33 -14.89 28.83
N ASN A 412 -3.22 -16.18 28.56
CA ASN A 412 -2.53 -17.11 29.47
C ASN A 412 -1.47 -17.95 28.74
N PRO A 413 -0.20 -17.51 28.71
CA PRO A 413 0.89 -18.20 28.01
C PRO A 413 1.25 -19.57 28.62
N LYS A 414 0.60 -20.00 29.72
CA LYS A 414 0.82 -21.31 30.36
C LYS A 414 -0.19 -22.40 29.97
N LEU A 415 -1.19 -22.11 29.12
CA LEU A 415 -2.33 -23.01 28.90
C LEU A 415 -2.34 -23.86 27.63
N SER A 416 -1.27 -23.88 26.84
CA SER A 416 -1.06 -24.92 25.82
C SER A 416 0.37 -24.78 25.28
N GLY A 417 0.99 -25.83 24.73
CA GLY A 417 2.32 -25.76 24.09
C GLY A 417 2.37 -24.93 22.80
N TYR A 418 1.76 -23.75 22.79
CA TYR A 418 1.65 -22.77 21.72
C TYR A 418 1.93 -21.38 22.34
N ASP A 419 2.85 -20.64 21.74
CA ASP A 419 3.43 -19.44 22.36
C ASP A 419 2.58 -18.17 22.16
N ASP A 420 1.68 -18.14 21.15
CA ASP A 420 0.76 -17.03 20.90
C ASP A 420 -0.46 -17.46 20.04
N VAL A 421 -1.60 -16.76 20.17
CA VAL A 421 -2.78 -16.93 19.29
C VAL A 421 -2.92 -15.70 18.40
N ILE A 422 -2.75 -15.86 17.09
CA ILE A 422 -2.92 -14.77 16.11
C ILE A 422 -4.26 -14.95 15.42
N ILE A 423 -5.25 -14.16 15.81
CA ILE A 423 -6.57 -14.17 15.17
C ILE A 423 -6.53 -13.28 13.93
N PHE A 424 -6.53 -13.89 12.75
CA PHE A 424 -6.71 -13.17 11.49
C PHE A 424 -8.20 -12.82 11.30
N LYS A 425 -8.50 -11.53 11.15
CA LYS A 425 -9.86 -11.07 10.82
C LYS A 425 -9.98 -10.80 9.33
N TRP A 426 -10.51 -11.77 8.59
CA TRP A 426 -11.15 -11.48 7.31
C TRP A 426 -12.48 -10.76 7.58
N ARG A 427 -12.48 -9.43 7.58
CA ARG A 427 -13.72 -8.64 7.66
C ARG A 427 -14.36 -8.58 6.28
N TYR A 428 -15.49 -9.28 6.12
CA TYR A 428 -16.50 -8.90 5.14
C TYR A 428 -17.15 -7.57 5.57
N ARG A 429 -16.95 -6.48 4.82
CA ARG A 429 -17.87 -5.32 4.92
C ARG A 429 -19.11 -5.62 4.08
N ARG A 430 -20.29 -5.37 4.66
CA ARG A 430 -21.58 -5.41 3.96
C ARG A 430 -21.67 -4.30 2.94
#